data_AF-A0A0T1SRN1-F1
#
_entry.id   AF-A0A0T1SRN1-F1
#
_cell.length_a   1.000
_cell.length_b   1.000
_cell.length_c   1.000
_cell.angle_alpha   90.00
_cell.angle_beta   90.00
_cell.angle_gamma   90.00
#
_symmetry.space_group_name_H-M   'P 1'
#
loop_
_entity.id
_entity.type
_entity.pdbx_description
1 polymer ?
#
loop_
_entity_poly.entity_id
_entity_poly.type
_entity_poly.pdbx_seq_one_letter_code
_entity_poly.pdbx_strand_id
1 'polypeptide(L)' 'MTRKATDCRDTPSVSNCSLYISGEEEEVVRAAAEHMVSVHEHEDSPAMRDEIRASLKDPVPGS' A
#
# COMPACT_ATOMS: atom_id res chain seq x y z
N MET A 1 -4.41 -12.21 14.00
CA MET A 1 -4.10 -11.83 12.60
C MET A 1 -2.88 -10.91 12.64
N THR A 2 -2.07 -10.93 11.59
CA THR A 2 -0.77 -10.23 11.58
C THR A 2 -0.95 -8.89 10.91
N ARG A 3 -0.77 -7.79 11.65
CA ARG A 3 -0.83 -6.44 11.07
C ARG A 3 0.30 -6.23 10.06
N LYS A 4 0.00 -5.49 9.01
CA LYS A 4 0.91 -5.09 7.94
C LYS A 4 0.83 -3.60 7.68
N ALA A 5 1.81 -3.09 6.95
CA ALA A 5 1.83 -1.72 6.48
C ALA A 5 2.43 -1.60 5.08
N THR A 6 2.00 -0.57 4.37
CA THR A 6 2.68 -0.03 3.20
C THR A 6 2.98 1.45 3.42
N ASP A 7 4.10 1.89 2.87
CA ASP A 7 4.59 3.27 2.98
C ASP A 7 4.91 3.80 1.59
N CYS A 8 4.10 4.74 1.10
CA CYS A 8 4.28 5.30 -0.22
C CYS A 8 5.58 6.12 -0.37
N ARG A 9 6.25 6.44 0.74
CA ARG A 9 7.54 7.15 0.74
C ARG A 9 8.71 6.26 0.32
N ASP A 10 8.53 4.94 0.35
CA ASP A 10 9.58 3.99 -0.01
C ASP A 10 9.80 3.88 -1.53
N THR A 11 8.85 4.36 -2.33
CA THR A 11 8.94 4.35 -3.80
C THR A 11 9.06 5.78 -4.34
N PRO A 12 9.94 6.02 -5.33
CA PRO A 12 9.96 7.30 -6.03
C PRO A 12 8.62 7.49 -6.75
N SER A 13 7.83 8.47 -6.31
CA SER A 13 6.50 8.75 -6.88
C SER A 13 6.43 10.19 -7.39
N VAL A 14 5.84 10.38 -8.57
CA VAL A 14 5.57 11.70 -9.16
C VAL A 14 4.60 12.51 -8.27
N SER A 15 3.73 11.82 -7.52
CA SER A 15 2.72 12.47 -6.67
C SER A 15 3.28 12.94 -5.31
N ASN A 16 4.57 12.72 -5.02
CA ASN A 16 5.18 13.01 -3.70
C ASN A 16 4.34 12.46 -2.52
N CYS A 17 3.79 11.25 -2.68
CA CYS A 17 2.85 10.69 -1.71
C CYS A 17 3.53 10.44 -0.36
N SER A 18 2.87 10.88 0.71
CA SER A 18 3.34 10.75 2.09
C SER A 18 2.50 9.77 2.91
N LEU A 19 1.61 9.00 2.27
CA LEU A 19 0.71 8.10 2.98
C LEU A 19 1.46 6.89 3.52
N TYR A 20 1.08 6.55 4.74
CA TYR A 20 1.42 5.30 5.40
C TYR A 20 0.11 4.64 5.79
N ILE A 21 -0.11 3.40 5.36
CA ILE A 21 -1.36 2.67 5.57
C ILE A 21 -1.02 1.41 6.34
N SER A 22 -1.66 1.19 7.50
CA SER A 22 -1.48 -0.03 8.29
C SER A 22 -2.82 -0.61 8.74
N GLY A 23 -2.85 -1.92 8.94
CA GLY A 23 -4.08 -2.68 9.24
C GLY A 23 -3.86 -4.18 9.09
N GLU A 24 -4.92 -4.95 8.96
CA GLU A 24 -4.80 -6.34 8.53
C GLU A 24 -4.41 -6.41 7.05
N GLU A 25 -3.72 -7.49 6.66
CA GLU A 25 -3.12 -7.61 5.32
C GLU A 25 -4.10 -7.27 4.18
N GLU A 26 -5.29 -7.89 4.17
CA GLU A 26 -6.28 -7.66 3.12
C GLU A 26 -6.91 -6.25 3.16
N GLU A 27 -6.98 -5.63 4.35
CA GLU A 27 -7.45 -4.24 4.48
C GLU A 27 -6.44 -3.28 3.86
N VAL A 28 -5.15 -3.50 4.13
CA VAL A 28 -4.06 -2.68 3.59
C VAL A 28 -3.95 -2.86 2.08
N VAL A 29 -4.04 -4.09 1.56
CA VAL A 29 -4.00 -4.36 0.10
C VAL A 29 -5.14 -3.63 -0.61
N ARG A 30 -6.36 -3.72 -0.07
CA ARG A 30 -7.52 -3.04 -0.66
C ARG A 30 -7.35 -1.52 -0.64
N ALA A 31 -6.97 -0.94 0.50
CA ALA A 31 -6.80 0.51 0.62
C ALA A 31 -5.65 1.04 -0.25
N ALA A 32 -4.53 0.31 -0.33
CA ALA A 32 -3.40 0.66 -1.19
C ALA A 32 -3.77 0.59 -2.67
N ALA A 33 -4.52 -0.42 -3.10
CA ALA A 33 -4.98 -0.53 -4.48
C ALA A 33 -5.93 0.62 -4.87
N GLU A 34 -6.90 0.94 -4.01
CA GLU A 34 -7.80 2.09 -4.21
C GLU A 34 -7.00 3.41 -4.34
N HIS A 35 -5.96 3.59 -3.53
CA HIS A 35 -5.06 4.75 -3.61
C HIS A 35 -4.23 4.77 -4.90
N MET A 36 -3.62 3.65 -5.29
CA MET A 36 -2.82 3.55 -6.51
C MET A 36 -3.62 3.87 -7.77
N VAL A 37 -4.88 3.44 -7.83
CA VAL A 37 -5.76 3.74 -8.97
C VAL A 37 -6.17 5.21 -8.96
N SER A 38 -6.63 5.72 -7.82
CA SER A 38 -7.22 7.07 -7.75
C SER A 38 -6.22 8.22 -7.77
N VAL A 39 -4.99 8.00 -7.28
CA VAL A 39 -3.97 9.05 -7.12
C VAL A 39 -2.75 8.84 -8.03
N HIS A 40 -2.40 7.59 -8.30
CA HIS A 40 -1.25 7.23 -9.12
C HIS A 40 -1.64 6.70 -10.51
N GLU A 41 -2.94 6.70 -10.83
CA GLU A 41 -3.50 6.35 -12.14
C GLU A 41 -3.08 4.96 -12.65
N HIS A 42 -2.78 4.05 -11.72
CA HIS A 42 -2.52 2.64 -12.05
C HIS A 42 -3.83 1.91 -12.38
N GLU A 43 -3.73 0.82 -13.14
CA GLU A 43 -4.85 -0.08 -13.39
C GLU A 43 -5.01 -1.09 -12.23
N ASP A 44 -6.24 -1.25 -11.74
CA ASP A 44 -6.55 -2.29 -10.76
C ASP A 44 -6.49 -3.67 -11.41
N SER A 45 -5.38 -4.38 -11.20
CA SER A 45 -5.14 -5.72 -11.74
C SER A 45 -4.70 -6.69 -10.64
N PRO A 46 -4.90 -8.00 -10.82
CA PRO A 46 -4.39 -9.00 -9.88
C PRO A 46 -2.87 -8.89 -9.67
N ALA A 47 -2.12 -8.64 -10.75
CA ALA A 47 -0.68 -8.46 -10.68
C ALA A 47 -0.28 -7.26 -9.80
N MET A 48 -0.96 -6.11 -9.95
CA MET A 48 -0.71 -4.94 -9.09
C MET A 48 -1.00 -5.28 -7.62
N ARG A 49 -2.09 -6.01 -7.33
CA ARG A 49 -2.43 -6.40 -5.95
C ARG A 49 -1.40 -7.36 -5.35
N ASP A 50 -0.84 -8.24 -6.16
CA ASP A 50 0.23 -9.15 -5.72
C ASP A 50 1.55 -8.40 -5.47
N GLU A 51 1.87 -7.39 -6.28
CA GLU A 51 2.99 -6.48 -6.03
C GLU A 51 2.82 -5.71 -4.71
N ILE A 52 1.61 -5.20 -4.44
CA ILE A 52 1.28 -4.56 -3.16
C ILE A 52 1.52 -5.54 -2.01
N ARG A 53 0.99 -6.77 -2.07
CA ARG A 53 1.23 -7.79 -1.03
C ARG A 53 2.72 -8.06 -0.82
N ALA A 54 3.48 -8.22 -1.90
CA ALA A 54 4.91 -8.48 -1.83
C ALA A 54 5.70 -7.31 -1.21
N SER A 55 5.19 -6.09 -1.31
CA SER A 55 5.80 -4.89 -0.73
C SER A 55 5.46 -4.65 0.76
N LEU A 56 4.48 -5.37 1.31
CA LEU A 56 4.01 -5.15 2.68
C LEU A 56 5.11 -5.44 3.71
N LYS A 57 5.15 -4.60 4.73
CA LYS A 57 6.13 -4.67 5.82
C LYS A 57 5.42 -4.81 7.15
N ASP A 58 6.19 -5.12 8.19
CA ASP A 58 5.67 -5.03 9.55
C ASP A 58 5.47 -3.55 9.91
N PRO A 59 4.36 -3.23 10.61
CA PRO A 59 4.06 -1.85 10.94
C PRO A 59 5.05 -1.29 11.96
N VAL A 60 5.32 0.02 11.85
CA VAL A 60 6.07 0.77 12.84
C VAL A 60 5.32 0.72 14.19
N PRO A 61 6.01 0.49 15.32
CA PRO A 61 5.36 0.48 16.62
C PRO A 61 4.56 1.77 16.89
N GLY A 62 3.29 1.61 17.29
CA GLY A 62 2.42 2.75 17.59
C GLY A 62 1.66 3.33 16.39
N SER A 63 1.75 2.72 15.21
CA SER A 63 0.91 3.04 14.04
C SER A 63 -0.40 2.25 13.95
#